data_AF-R4LTZ6-F1
#
_entry.id   AF-R4LTZ6-F1
#
_cell.length_a   1.000
_cell.length_b   1.000
_cell.length_c   1.000
_cell.angle_alpha   90.00
_cell.angle_beta   90.00
_cell.angle_gamma   90.00
#
_symmetry.space_group_name_H-M   'P 1'
#
loop_
_entity.id
_entity.type
_entity.pdbx_description
1 polymer ?
#
loop_
_entity_poly.entity_id
_entity_poly.type
_entity_poly.pdbx_seq_one_letter_code
_entity_poly.pdbx_strand_id
1 'polypeptide(L)'
;MTKRITVSLPDDVADYLTTHANISAVVADAVRARMDRGATTRAILRAAGYHITEEGIARWHEKLRPPSAELRARNARWLEDLEAGRLPKEVTE
;
A
#
# COMPACT_ATOMS: atom_id res chain seq x y z
N MET A 1 -17.20 3.17 18.87
CA MET A 1 -17.18 4.65 18.94
C MET A 1 -16.85 5.21 17.56
N THR A 2 -17.41 6.35 17.17
CA THR A 2 -17.14 7.00 15.87
C THR A 2 -16.77 8.47 16.07
N LYS A 3 -15.87 8.99 15.22
CA LYS A 3 -15.46 10.40 15.20
C LYS A 3 -15.66 10.94 13.78
N ARG A 4 -16.26 12.12 13.65
CA ARG A 4 -16.45 12.79 12.36
C ARG A 4 -15.17 13.52 11.97
N ILE A 5 -14.74 13.35 10.73
CA ILE A 5 -13.59 14.03 10.11
C ILE A 5 -14.09 14.59 8.77
N THR A 6 -13.75 15.84 8.47
CA THR A 6 -14.06 16.48 7.18
C THR A 6 -12.75 16.66 6.41
N VAL A 7 -12.74 16.31 5.13
CA VAL A 7 -11.57 16.41 4.24
C VAL A 7 -12.00 16.94 2.88
N SER A 8 -11.09 17.62 2.19
CA SER A 8 -11.24 17.95 0.77
C SER A 8 -10.57 16.87 -0.07
N LEU A 9 -11.21 16.48 -1.17
CA LEU A 9 -10.72 15.46 -2.09
C LEU A 9 -10.58 16.04 -3.50
N PRO A 10 -9.72 15.47 -4.36
CA PRO A 10 -9.75 15.72 -5.79
C PRO A 10 -11.14 15.42 -6.38
N ASP A 11 -11.56 16.19 -7.38
CA ASP A 11 -12.90 16.12 -7.97
C ASP A 11 -13.22 14.71 -8.49
N ASP A 12 -12.27 14.06 -9.19
CA ASP A 12 -12.42 12.70 -9.71
C ASP A 12 -12.67 11.66 -8.60
N VAL A 13 -12.02 11.83 -7.44
CA VAL A 13 -12.20 10.96 -6.28
C VAL A 13 -13.54 11.22 -5.60
N ALA A 14 -13.95 12.49 -5.50
CA ALA A 14 -15.25 12.86 -4.94
C ALA A 14 -16.38 12.28 -5.80
N ASP A 15 -16.31 12.48 -7.11
CA ASP A 15 -17.26 11.96 -8.09
C ASP A 15 -17.39 10.44 -7.98
N TYR A 16 -16.27 9.72 -7.95
CA TYR A 16 -16.27 8.27 -7.75
C TYR A 16 -16.98 7.87 -6.44
N LEU A 17 -16.69 8.53 -5.32
CA LEU A 17 -17.30 8.20 -4.03
C LEU A 17 -18.81 8.45 -4.04
N THR A 18 -19.28 9.50 -4.71
CA THR A 18 -20.72 9.81 -4.79
C THR A 18 -21.55 8.73 -5.49
N THR A 19 -20.93 7.86 -6.30
CA THR A 19 -21.61 6.71 -6.92
C THR A 19 -21.99 5.60 -5.91
N HIS A 20 -21.45 5.63 -4.69
CA HIS A 20 -21.65 4.59 -3.68
C HIS A 20 -22.72 4.99 -2.65
N ALA A 21 -23.61 4.05 -2.33
CA ALA A 21 -24.68 4.29 -1.34
C ALA A 21 -24.16 4.58 0.08
N ASN A 22 -22.96 4.11 0.43
CA ASN A 22 -22.34 4.34 1.73
C ASN A 22 -20.86 4.73 1.61
N ILE A 23 -20.63 6.02 1.37
CA ILE A 23 -19.29 6.61 1.23
C ILE A 23 -18.43 6.35 2.47
N SER A 24 -18.99 6.51 3.67
CA SER A 24 -18.22 6.35 4.92
C SER A 24 -17.71 4.92 5.11
N ALA A 25 -18.48 3.90 4.69
CA ALA A 25 -18.02 2.52 4.71
C ALA A 25 -16.87 2.28 3.71
N VAL A 26 -17.03 2.75 2.47
CA VAL A 26 -15.99 2.63 1.43
C VAL A 26 -14.67 3.25 1.88
N VAL A 27 -14.73 4.47 2.43
CA VAL A 27 -13.54 5.16 2.95
C VAL A 27 -12.96 4.42 4.16
N ALA A 28 -13.79 3.98 5.10
CA ALA A 28 -13.32 3.25 6.29
C ALA A 28 -12.61 1.94 5.91
N ASP A 29 -13.15 1.20 4.96
CA ASP A 29 -12.58 -0.09 4.55
C ASP A 29 -11.28 0.09 3.76
N ALA A 30 -11.21 1.08 2.87
CA ALA A 30 -9.97 1.44 2.19
C ALA A 30 -8.87 1.87 3.18
N VAL A 31 -9.23 2.66 4.20
CA VAL A 31 -8.30 3.09 5.25
C VAL A 31 -7.85 1.90 6.09
N ARG A 32 -8.76 1.01 6.52
CA ARG A 32 -8.41 -0.21 7.26
C ARG A 32 -7.49 -1.12 6.46
N ALA A 33 -7.82 -1.40 5.20
CA ALA A 33 -6.97 -2.20 4.33
C ALA A 33 -5.55 -1.61 4.21
N ARG A 34 -5.43 -0.28 4.17
CA ARG A 34 -4.12 0.40 4.20
C ARG A 34 -3.40 0.24 5.54
N MET A 35 -4.11 0.36 6.67
CA MET A 35 -3.54 0.15 8.00
C MET A 35 -3.05 -1.28 8.18
N ASP A 36 -3.86 -2.27 7.80
CA ASP A 36 -3.62 -3.69 7.98
C ASP A 36 -2.44 -4.18 7.14
N ARG A 37 -2.31 -3.73 5.89
CA ARG A 37 -1.13 -4.03 5.06
C ARG A 37 0.16 -3.57 5.72
N GLY A 38 0.19 -2.33 6.22
CA GLY A 38 1.36 -1.81 6.92
C GLY A 38 1.65 -2.57 8.23
N ALA A 39 0.61 -2.89 9.00
CA ALA A 39 0.75 -3.61 10.26
C ALA A 39 1.24 -5.05 10.07
N THR A 40 0.69 -5.77 9.09
CA THR A 40 1.05 -7.16 8.77
C THR A 40 2.51 -7.28 8.37
N THR A 41 2.97 -6.43 7.44
CA THR A 41 4.38 -6.42 7.02
C THR A 41 5.31 -6.10 8.20
N ARG A 42 4.95 -5.11 9.04
CA ARG A 42 5.74 -4.79 10.24
C ARG A 42 5.78 -5.95 11.23
N ALA A 43 4.68 -6.67 11.41
CA ALA A 43 4.61 -7.82 12.31
C ALA A 43 5.50 -8.97 11.82
N ILE A 44 5.46 -9.31 10.53
CA ILE A 44 6.30 -10.34 9.91
C ILE A 44 7.79 -10.00 10.08
N LEU A 45 8.17 -8.76 9.79
CA LEU A 45 9.56 -8.32 9.91
C LEU A 45 10.04 -8.32 11.37
N ARG A 46 9.19 -7.89 12.31
CA ARG A 46 9.51 -7.99 13.75
C ARG A 46 9.66 -9.44 14.20
N ALA A 47 8.81 -10.34 13.73
CA ALA A 47 8.91 -11.77 14.03
C ALA A 47 10.21 -12.39 13.46
N ALA A 48 10.72 -11.87 12.34
CA ALA A 48 12.02 -12.22 11.79
C ALA A 48 13.22 -11.54 12.50
N GLY A 49 12.99 -10.79 13.59
CA GLY A 49 14.03 -10.15 14.39
C GLY A 49 14.42 -8.73 13.94
N TYR A 50 13.75 -8.16 12.94
CA TYR A 50 14.03 -6.78 12.52
C TYR A 50 13.46 -5.77 13.50
N HIS A 51 14.29 -4.83 13.95
CA HIS A 51 13.86 -3.70 14.75
C HIS A 51 13.40 -2.54 13.87
N ILE A 52 12.08 -2.42 13.66
CA ILE A 52 11.49 -1.35 12.86
C ILE A 52 11.03 -0.21 13.78
N THR A 53 11.70 0.94 13.67
CA THR A 53 11.34 2.19 14.36
C THR A 53 10.72 3.21 13.40
N GLU A 54 9.92 4.11 13.92
CA GLU A 54 9.29 5.19 13.14
C GLU A 54 10.35 6.14 12.55
N GLU A 55 11.41 6.44 13.30
CA GLU A 55 12.53 7.27 12.82
C GLU A 55 13.30 6.57 11.70
N GLY A 56 13.45 5.25 11.78
CA GLY A 56 14.04 4.44 10.72
C GLY A 56 13.22 4.48 9.44
N ILE A 57 11.90 4.33 9.56
CA ILE A 57 10.98 4.45 8.43
C ILE A 57 11.08 5.84 7.79
N ALA A 58 11.01 6.91 8.58
CA ALA A 58 11.07 8.28 8.09
C ALA A 58 12.37 8.54 7.30
N ARG A 59 13.52 8.17 7.87
CA ARG A 59 14.83 8.32 7.20
C ARG A 59 14.92 7.58 5.87
N TRP A 60 14.31 6.39 5.77
CA TRP A 60 14.32 5.62 4.52
C TRP A 60 13.31 6.15 3.52
N HIS A 61 12.16 6.67 3.97
CA HIS A 61 11.14 7.23 3.10
C HIS A 61 11.64 8.47 2.35
N GLU A 62 12.51 9.27 2.96
CA GLU A 62 13.19 10.40 2.31
C GLU A 62 14.23 9.97 1.27
N LYS A 63 14.87 8.80 1.49
CA LYS A 63 15.96 8.29 0.64
C LYS A 63 15.47 7.45 -0.52
N LEU A 64 14.34 6.76 -0.35
CA LEU A 64 13.78 5.89 -1.37
C LEU A 64 13.03 6.73 -2.39
N ARG A 65 13.55 6.74 -3.63
CA ARG A 65 12.83 7.33 -4.76
C ARG A 65 11.57 6.51 -5.04
N PRO A 66 10.45 7.16 -5.44
CA PRO A 66 9.31 6.45 -5.98
C PRO A 66 9.77 5.52 -7.11
N PRO A 67 9.30 4.26 -7.17
CA PRO A 67 9.67 3.34 -8.23
C PRO A 67 9.25 3.92 -9.59
N SER A 68 10.14 3.83 -10.58
CA SER A 68 9.86 4.27 -11.96
C SER A 68 8.63 3.54 -12.52
N ALA A 69 7.98 4.11 -13.53
CA ALA A 69 6.85 3.45 -14.19
C ALA A 69 7.23 2.06 -14.73
N GLU A 70 8.44 1.93 -15.28
CA GLU A 70 9.02 0.67 -15.73
C GLU A 70 9.20 -0.33 -14.59
N LEU A 71 9.78 0.09 -13.46
CA LEU A 71 9.95 -0.76 -12.28
C LEU A 71 8.59 -1.21 -11.73
N ARG A 72 7.58 -0.33 -11.73
CA ARG A 72 6.21 -0.68 -11.32
C ARG A 72 5.60 -1.73 -12.24
N ALA A 73 5.72 -1.55 -13.55
CA ALA A 73 5.21 -2.51 -14.54
C ALA A 73 5.92 -3.87 -14.42
N ARG A 74 7.23 -3.87 -14.18
CA ARG A 74 8.01 -5.09 -13.95
C ARG A 74 7.55 -5.80 -12.68
N ASN A 75 7.40 -5.08 -11.58
CA ASN A 75 6.95 -5.65 -10.31
C ASN A 75 5.53 -6.22 -10.41
N ALA A 76 4.64 -5.60 -11.20
CA ALA A 76 3.30 -6.14 -11.45
C ALA A 76 3.36 -7.50 -12.16
N ARG A 77 4.18 -7.63 -13.20
CA ARG A 77 4.39 -8.92 -13.89
C ARG A 77 4.99 -9.98 -12.96
N TRP A 78 5.94 -9.60 -12.11
CA TRP A 78 6.50 -10.52 -11.12
C TRP A 78 5.46 -11.01 -10.13
N LEU A 79 4.55 -10.15 -9.69
CA LEU A 79 3.45 -10.54 -8.82
C LEU A 79 2.50 -11.53 -9.53
N GLU A 80 2.14 -11.26 -10.78
CA GLU A 80 1.30 -12.16 -11.59
C GLU A 80 1.95 -13.55 -11.76
N ASP A 81 3.27 -13.62 -11.98
CA ASP A 81 3.99 -14.89 -12.07
C ASP A 81 3.97 -15.63 -10.73
N LEU A 82 4.22 -14.94 -9.61
CA LEU A 82 4.18 -15.53 -8.28
C LEU A 82 2.78 -16.05 -7.93
N GLU A 83 1.72 -15.30 -8.23
CA GLU A 83 0.32 -15.72 -8.03
C GLU A 83 -0.04 -16.93 -8.88
N ALA A 84 0.56 -17.05 -10.06
CA ALA A 84 0.41 -18.21 -10.93
C ALA A 84 1.35 -19.38 -10.57
N GLY A 85 2.07 -19.29 -9.44
CA GLY A 85 2.97 -20.33 -8.95
C GLY A 85 4.26 -20.49 -9.76
N ARG A 86 4.61 -19.49 -10.57
CA ARG A 86 5.85 -19.45 -11.35
C ARG A 86 6.89 -18.61 -10.64
N LEU A 87 8.14 -19.06 -10.68
CA LEU A 87 9.26 -18.21 -10.27
C LEU A 87 9.43 -17.11 -11.32
N PRO A 88 9.54 -15.83 -10.91
CA PRO A 88 9.89 -14.76 -11.84
C PRO A 88 11.20 -15.12 -12.52
N LYS A 89 11.24 -15.02 -13.85
CA LYS A 89 12.50 -15.23 -14.58
C LYS A 89 13.48 -14.14 -14.15
N GLU A 90 14.54 -14.52 -13.46
CA GLU A 90 15.66 -13.63 -13.19
C GLU A 90 16.21 -13.14 -14.54
N VAL A 91 16.40 -11.84 -14.65
CA VAL A 91 17.25 -11.29 -15.70
C VAL A 91 18.66 -11.40 -15.15
N THR A 92 19.37 -12.45 -15.52
CA THR A 92 20.83 -12.47 -15.40
C THR A 92 21.35 -11.25 -16.16
N GLU A 93 22.07 -10.36 -15.48
CA GLU A 93 22.78 -9.24 -16.11
C GLU A 93 23.73 -9.71 -17.22
#